data_AF-A0A562B4E4-F1
#
_entry.id   AF-A0A562B4E4-F1
#
_cell.length_a   1.000
_cell.length_b   1.000
_cell.length_c   1.000
_cell.angle_alpha   90.00
_cell.angle_beta   90.00
_cell.angle_gamma   90.00
#
_symmetry.space_group_name_H-M   'P 1'
#
loop_
_entity.id
_entity.type
_entity.pdbx_description
1 polymer ?
#
loop_
_entity_poly.entity_id
_entity_poly.type
_entity_poly.pdbx_seq_one_letter_code
_entity_poly.pdbx_strand_id
1 'polypeptide(L)'
;MATYQEIVQKISELQKQAEEIKAREQAAVIDDIRKKIQEYGLTAEDLGFGGKAVPGKKAVRKVPVRYRDNAGNTWTGRGKRPGWLTQALAAGKSIDDFLVR
;
A
#
# COMPACT_ATOMS: atom_id res chain seq x y z
N MET A 1 -28.03 -35.79 31.26
CA MET A 1 -27.72 -35.30 29.89
C MET A 1 -27.17 -33.89 30.04
N ALA A 2 -26.15 -33.53 29.26
CA ALA A 2 -25.65 -32.15 29.25
C ALA A 2 -26.75 -31.22 28.74
N THR A 3 -26.85 -30.03 29.33
CA THR A 3 -27.79 -29.00 28.89
C THR A 3 -27.33 -28.38 27.57
N TYR A 4 -28.28 -27.78 26.83
CA TYR A 4 -27.97 -27.08 25.59
C TYR A 4 -26.89 -26.00 25.77
N GLN A 5 -26.93 -25.27 26.89
CA GLN A 5 -25.95 -24.22 27.20
C GLN A 5 -24.53 -24.79 27.39
N GLU A 6 -24.39 -25.92 28.08
CA GLU A 6 -23.10 -26.59 28.27
C GLU A 6 -22.52 -27.11 26.94
N ILE A 7 -23.36 -27.60 26.03
CA ILE A 7 -22.92 -28.04 24.71
C ILE A 7 -22.42 -26.85 23.88
N VAL A 8 -23.11 -25.71 23.91
CA VAL A 8 -22.70 -24.49 23.19
C VAL A 8 -21.38 -23.94 23.72
N GLN A 9 -21.20 -23.90 25.05
CA GLN A 9 -19.93 -23.49 25.66
C GLN A 9 -18.78 -24.38 25.19
N LYS A 10 -18.97 -25.70 25.20
CA LYS A 10 -17.97 -26.66 24.74
C LYS A 10 -17.62 -26.49 23.25
N ILE A 11 -18.60 -26.20 22.41
CA ILE A 11 -18.37 -25.92 20.98
C ILE A 11 -17.48 -24.69 20.82
N SER A 12 -17.76 -23.60 21.55
CA SER A 12 -16.98 -22.37 21.47
C SER A 12 -15.53 -22.58 21.92
N GLU A 13 -15.31 -23.32 23.00
CA GLU A 13 -13.96 -23.67 23.47
C GLU A 13 -13.19 -24.49 22.44
N LEU A 14 -13.84 -25.51 21.87
CA LEU A 14 -13.23 -26.37 20.84
C LEU A 14 -12.94 -25.59 19.56
N GLN A 15 -13.80 -24.65 19.15
CA GLN A 15 -13.55 -23.76 18.01
C GLN A 15 -12.33 -22.88 18.26
N LYS A 16 -12.24 -22.26 19.44
CA LYS A 16 -11.07 -21.44 19.80
C LYS A 16 -9.77 -22.24 19.78
N GLN A 17 -9.80 -23.46 20.31
CA GLN A 17 -8.65 -24.37 20.27
C GLN A 17 -8.28 -24.75 18.82
N ALA A 18 -9.26 -25.03 17.97
CA ALA A 18 -9.03 -25.35 16.56
C ALA A 18 -8.41 -24.15 15.81
N GLU A 19 -8.88 -22.94 16.05
CA GLU A 19 -8.29 -21.72 15.45
C GLU A 19 -6.86 -21.48 15.92
N GLU A 20 -6.57 -21.71 17.21
CA GLU A 20 -5.21 -21.55 17.74
C GLU A 20 -4.22 -22.56 17.13
N ILE A 21 -4.63 -23.83 17.02
CA ILE A 21 -3.84 -24.88 16.36
C ILE A 21 -3.62 -24.50 14.89
N LYS A 22 -4.69 -24.13 14.18
CA LYS A 22 -4.62 -23.71 12.78
C LYS A 22 -3.68 -22.52 12.59
N ALA A 23 -3.74 -21.51 13.45
CA ALA A 23 -2.87 -20.34 13.35
C ALA A 23 -1.38 -20.71 13.55
N ARG A 24 -1.09 -21.60 14.50
CA ARG A 24 0.27 -22.10 14.75
C ARG A 24 0.81 -22.90 13.57
N GLU A 25 0.02 -23.81 13.01
CA GLU A 25 0.42 -24.60 11.84
C GLU A 25 0.59 -23.72 10.60
N GLN A 26 -0.32 -22.75 10.39
CA GLN A 26 -0.24 -21.83 9.26
C GLN A 26 1.03 -20.98 9.29
N ALA A 27 1.47 -20.52 10.46
CA ALA A 27 2.69 -19.72 10.56
C ALA A 27 3.93 -20.50 10.08
N ALA A 28 4.04 -21.77 10.45
CA ALA A 28 5.14 -22.64 10.00
C ALA A 28 5.08 -22.90 8.48
N VAL A 29 3.89 -23.16 7.95
CA VAL A 29 3.68 -23.38 6.51
C VAL A 29 4.00 -22.11 5.71
N ILE A 30 3.63 -20.93 6.20
CA ILE A 30 3.95 -19.65 5.56
C ILE A 30 5.46 -19.43 5.49
N ASP A 31 6.21 -19.78 6.54
CA ASP A 31 7.68 -19.65 6.54
C ASP A 31 8.33 -20.59 5.51
N ASP A 32 7.89 -21.85 5.44
CA ASP A 32 8.37 -22.81 4.43
C ASP A 32 8.07 -22.36 3.00
N ILE A 33 6.85 -21.88 2.75
CA ILE A 33 6.47 -21.33 1.43
C ILE A 33 7.32 -20.10 1.09
N ARG A 34 7.60 -19.21 2.05
CA ARG A 34 8.46 -18.04 1.83
C ARG A 34 9.89 -18.44 1.46
N LYS A 35 10.46 -19.45 2.12
CA LYS A 35 11.79 -19.97 1.78
C LYS A 35 11.82 -20.53 0.36
N LYS A 36 10.83 -21.35 -0.01
CA LYS A 36 10.71 -21.88 -1.37
C LYS A 36 10.53 -20.79 -2.41
N ILE A 37 9.72 -19.77 -2.12
CA ILE A 37 9.57 -18.59 -2.99
C ILE A 37 10.94 -17.91 -3.22
N GLN A 38 11.75 -17.73 -2.17
CA GLN A 38 13.06 -17.11 -2.29
C GLN A 38 14.08 -17.98 -3.02
N GLU A 39 14.11 -19.28 -2.73
CA GLU A 39 15.05 -20.24 -3.33
C GLU A 39 14.86 -20.40 -4.84
N TYR A 40 13.60 -20.50 -5.27
CA TYR A 40 13.25 -20.69 -6.67
C TYR A 40 12.92 -19.38 -7.39
N GLY A 41 12.98 -18.24 -6.70
CA GLY A 41 12.64 -16.93 -7.26
C GLY A 41 11.19 -16.83 -7.75
N LEU A 42 10.26 -17.54 -7.11
CA LEU A 42 8.86 -17.60 -7.54
C LEU A 42 8.17 -16.25 -7.32
N THR A 43 7.34 -15.86 -8.27
CA THR A 43 6.49 -14.67 -8.17
C THR A 43 5.05 -15.07 -7.87
N ALA A 44 4.22 -14.09 -7.49
CA ALA A 44 2.79 -14.32 -7.35
C ALA A 44 2.16 -14.80 -8.66
N GLU A 45 2.72 -14.43 -9.81
CA GLU A 45 2.29 -14.89 -11.13
C GLU A 45 2.59 -16.37 -11.36
N ASP A 46 3.77 -16.85 -10.97
CA ASP A 46 4.16 -18.28 -11.08
C ASP A 46 3.29 -19.19 -10.21
N LEU A 47 2.80 -18.65 -9.08
CA LEU A 47 1.90 -19.33 -8.16
C LEU A 47 0.42 -19.19 -8.54
N GLY A 48 0.10 -18.52 -9.66
CA GLY A 48 -1.28 -18.31 -10.12
C GLY A 48 -2.09 -17.32 -9.28
N PHE A 49 -1.45 -16.60 -8.34
CA PHE A 49 -2.06 -15.52 -7.54
C PHE A 49 -1.98 -14.15 -8.23
N GLY A 50 -1.24 -14.05 -9.33
CA GLY A 50 -1.22 -12.89 -10.22
C GLY A 50 -2.58 -12.73 -10.90
N GLY A 51 -3.50 -11.99 -10.27
CA GLY A 51 -4.70 -11.54 -10.94
C GLY A 51 -4.30 -10.80 -12.22
N LYS A 52 -4.95 -11.08 -13.35
CA LYS A 52 -4.76 -10.36 -14.63
C LYS A 52 -4.58 -8.89 -14.32
N ALA A 53 -3.37 -8.36 -14.56
CA ALA A 53 -3.10 -6.94 -14.39
C ALA A 53 -4.17 -6.20 -15.18
N VAL A 54 -5.09 -5.52 -14.47
CA VAL A 54 -6.08 -4.68 -15.13
C VAL A 54 -5.26 -3.59 -15.83
N PRO A 55 -5.28 -3.51 -17.18
CA PRO A 55 -4.52 -2.49 -17.89
C PRO A 55 -5.19 -1.15 -17.59
N GLY A 56 -4.72 -0.43 -16.57
CA GLY A 56 -5.37 0.82 -16.17
C GLY A 56 -4.82 1.50 -14.93
N LYS A 57 -4.17 0.78 -14.00
CA LYS A 57 -3.50 1.43 -12.86
C LYS A 57 -1.99 1.34 -13.01
N LYS A 58 -1.44 2.14 -13.93
CA LYS A 58 -0.08 2.64 -13.71
C LYS A 58 -0.09 3.29 -12.34
N ALA A 59 0.72 2.77 -11.41
CA ALA A 59 0.99 3.47 -10.16
C ALA A 59 1.32 4.92 -10.52
N VAL A 60 0.48 5.87 -10.12
CA VAL A 60 0.73 7.29 -10.35
C VAL A 60 1.98 7.61 -9.55
N ARG A 61 3.14 7.54 -10.21
CA ARG A 61 4.42 7.92 -9.63
C ARG A 61 4.24 9.38 -9.22
N LYS A 62 4.12 9.63 -7.91
CA LYS A 62 3.96 10.98 -7.35
C LYS A 62 5.07 11.85 -7.94
N VAL A 63 4.70 12.80 -8.79
CA VAL A 63 5.67 13.67 -9.44
C VAL A 63 6.22 14.57 -8.33
N PRO A 64 7.55 14.65 -8.17
CA PRO A 64 8.14 15.51 -7.15
C PRO A 64 7.70 16.96 -7.39
N VAL A 65 7.43 17.68 -6.29
CA VAL A 65 7.20 19.12 -6.33
C VAL A 65 8.49 19.79 -6.81
N ARG A 66 8.40 20.58 -7.87
CA ARG A 66 9.55 21.27 -8.46
C ARG A 66 9.62 22.74 -8.04
N TYR A 67 8.47 23.36 -7.75
CA TYR A 67 8.40 24.76 -7.34
C TYR A 67 7.57 24.93 -6.06
N ARG A 68 7.99 25.81 -5.14
CA ARG A 68 7.32 26.14 -3.89
C ARG A 68 7.47 27.63 -3.55
N ASP A 69 6.45 28.25 -2.95
CA ASP A 69 6.54 29.60 -2.39
C ASP A 69 6.66 29.62 -0.85
N ASN A 70 6.87 30.80 -0.27
CA ASN A 70 6.95 30.98 1.18
C ASN A 70 5.59 30.82 1.90
N ALA A 71 4.48 30.82 1.16
CA ALA A 71 3.14 30.62 1.70
C ALA A 71 2.73 29.13 1.73
N GLY A 72 3.62 28.23 1.29
CA GLY A 72 3.39 26.78 1.29
C GLY A 72 2.72 26.24 0.03
N ASN A 73 2.46 27.07 -0.98
CA ASN A 73 1.96 26.62 -2.27
C ASN A 73 3.04 25.86 -3.04
N THR A 74 2.65 24.79 -3.73
CA THR A 74 3.58 23.92 -4.46
C THR A 74 3.09 23.61 -5.86
N TRP A 75 4.03 23.48 -6.80
CA TRP A 75 3.74 23.09 -8.18
C TRP A 75 4.77 22.09 -8.70
N THR A 76 4.30 21.03 -9.33
CA THR A 76 5.15 19.94 -9.85
C THR A 76 5.82 20.28 -11.18
N GLY A 77 5.55 21.48 -11.74
CA GLY A 77 6.00 21.87 -13.07
C GLY A 77 5.22 21.20 -14.22
N ARG A 78 4.19 20.40 -13.91
CA ARG A 78 3.27 19.80 -14.88
C ARG A 78 1.92 20.50 -14.85
N GLY A 79 1.29 20.65 -16.03
CA GLY A 79 -0.02 21.28 -16.18
C GLY A 79 -0.01 22.81 -16.14
N LYS A 80 -1.19 23.42 -15.97
CA LYS A 80 -1.35 24.88 -15.94
C LYS A 80 -0.60 25.47 -14.74
N ARG A 81 0.13 26.58 -14.97
CA ARG A 81 0.80 27.33 -13.90
C ARG A 81 -0.24 27.86 -12.89
N PRO A 82 0.00 27.72 -11.58
CA PRO A 82 -0.90 28.25 -10.57
C PRO A 82 -0.85 29.79 -10.52
N GLY A 83 -1.91 30.39 -9.97
CA GLY A 83 -2.08 31.84 -9.91
C GLY A 83 -0.95 32.55 -9.17
N TRP A 84 -0.50 31.99 -8.03
CA TRP A 84 0.59 32.55 -7.23
C TRP A 84 1.90 32.67 -8.03
N LEU A 85 2.24 31.65 -8.82
CA LEU A 85 3.46 31.67 -9.63
C LEU A 85 3.34 32.66 -10.77
N THR A 86 2.15 32.76 -11.38
CA THR A 86 1.90 33.71 -12.47
C THR A 86 1.97 35.16 -11.98
N GLN A 87 1.42 35.44 -10.80
CA GLN A 87 1.50 36.75 -10.16
C GLN A 87 2.93 37.10 -9.74
N ALA A 88 3.70 36.14 -9.22
CA ALA A 88 5.10 36.36 -8.87
C ALA A 88 5.97 36.67 -10.10
N LEU A 89 5.74 35.99 -11.22
CA LEU A 89 6.40 36.26 -12.49
C LEU A 89 6.00 37.64 -13.05
N ALA A 90 4.73 38.01 -12.93
CA ALA A 90 4.25 39.35 -13.33
C ALA A 90 4.84 40.47 -12.45
N ALA A 91 5.14 40.17 -11.18
CA ALA A 91 5.83 41.06 -10.25
C ALA A 91 7.37 41.14 -10.48
N GLY A 92 7.87 40.51 -11.55
CA GLY A 92 9.28 40.57 -11.95
C GLY A 92 10.22 39.58 -11.26
N LYS A 93 9.68 38.60 -10.49
CA LYS A 93 10.50 37.54 -9.88
C LYS A 93 10.81 36.45 -10.90
N SER A 94 11.94 35.77 -10.74
CA SER A 94 12.26 34.62 -11.60
C SER A 94 11.49 33.37 -11.15
N ILE A 95 11.25 32.46 -12.09
CA ILE A 95 10.69 31.14 -11.78
C ILE A 95 11.68 30.29 -10.96
N ASP A 96 12.99 30.54 -11.13
CA ASP A 96 14.07 29.84 -10.44
C ASP A 96 14.09 30.11 -8.94
N ASP A 97 13.62 31.27 -8.48
CA ASP A 97 13.48 31.60 -7.06
C ASP A 97 12.54 30.66 -6.32
N PHE A 98 11.62 30.03 -7.04
CA PHE A 98 10.65 29.09 -6.49
C PHE A 98 11.11 27.64 -6.61
N LEU A 99 12.25 27.36 -7.24
CA LEU A 99 12.71 26.00 -7.47
C LEU A 99 13.09 25.31 -6.15
N VAL A 100 12.46 24.17 -5.88
CA VAL A 100 12.84 23.30 -4.76
C VAL A 100 14.12 22.57 -5.17
N ARG A 101 15.25 22.92 -4.54
CA ARG A 101 16.53 22.18 -4.65
C ARG A 101 16.63 21.10 -3.59
#